data_AF-A0A534NDU7-F1
#
_entry.id   AF-A0A534NDU7-F1
#
_cell.length_a   1.000
_cell.length_b   1.000
_cell.length_c   1.000
_cell.angle_alpha   90.00
_cell.angle_beta   90.00
_cell.angle_gamma   90.00
#
_symmetry.space_group_name_H-M   'P 1'
#
loop_
_entity.id
_entity.type
_entity.pdbx_description
1 polymer ?
#
loop_
_entity_poly.entity_id
_entity_poly.type
_entity_poly.pdbx_seq_one_letter_code
_entity_poly.pdbx_strand_id
1 'polypeptide(L)' 'MKTVNIGPKERRKRLVTGVLMFAVGAGIAAALVSLHLDRSWRLFLFIPFWLGAIGLLQAREKT' A
#
# COMPACT_ATOMS: atom_id res chain seq x y z
N MET A 1 9.66 -20.83 23.73
CA MET A 1 9.65 -21.02 22.26
C MET A 1 8.78 -19.93 21.65
N LYS A 2 9.35 -18.87 21.07
CA LYS A 2 8.58 -17.88 20.31
C LYS A 2 8.34 -18.46 18.92
N THR A 3 7.11 -18.89 18.66
CA THR A 3 6.63 -19.26 17.33
C THR A 3 6.54 -17.99 16.48
N VAL A 4 7.63 -17.61 15.82
CA VAL A 4 7.56 -16.64 14.73
C VAL A 4 6.92 -17.38 13.54
N ASN A 5 5.59 -17.31 13.46
CA ASN A 5 4.80 -17.99 12.42
C ASN A 5 4.93 -17.33 11.02
N ILE A 6 5.67 -16.21 10.93
CA ILE A 6 5.85 -15.43 9.71
C ILE A 6 7.31 -15.56 9.29
N GLY A 7 7.58 -16.45 8.34
CA GLY A 7 8.93 -16.60 7.78
C GLY A 7 9.37 -15.35 7.00
N PRO A 8 10.68 -15.15 6.79
CA PRO A 8 11.24 -14.00 6.05
C PRO A 8 10.63 -13.82 4.64
N LYS A 9 10.12 -14.90 4.03
CA LYS A 9 9.37 -14.86 2.76
C LYS A 9 8.04 -14.11 2.87
N GLU A 10 7.26 -14.33 3.93
CA GLU A 10 5.99 -13.61 4.13
C GLU A 10 6.21 -12.14 4.45
N ARG A 11 7.25 -11.82 5.22
CA ARG A 11 7.65 -10.43 5.47
C ARG A 11 7.98 -9.70 4.17
N ARG A 12 8.75 -10.34 3.28
CA ARG A 12 9.07 -9.80 1.96
C ARG A 12 7.83 -9.66 1.08
N LYS A 13 6.90 -10.62 1.12
CA LYS A 13 5.62 -10.55 0.39
C LYS A 13 4.81 -9.33 0.82
N ARG A 14 4.67 -9.07 2.12
CA ARG A 14 3.92 -7.91 2.65
C ARG A 14 4.56 -6.58 2.26
N LEU A 15 5.88 -6.51 2.28
CA LEU A 15 6.63 -5.32 1.86
C LEU A 15 6.46 -5.05 0.36
N VAL A 16 6.54 -6.10 -0.49
CA VAL A 16 6.28 -5.99 -1.93
C VAL A 16 4.84 -5.57 -2.20
N THR A 17 3.85 -6.15 -1.51
CA THR A 17 2.44 -5.76 -1.65
C THR A 17 2.23 -4.29 -1.27
N GLY A 18 2.83 -3.82 -0.17
CA GLY A 18 2.75 -2.43 0.24
C GLY A 18 3.35 -1.46 -0.79
N VAL A 19 4.54 -1.77 -1.31
CA VAL A 19 5.19 -0.97 -2.37
C VAL A 19 4.36 -0.95 -3.64
N LEU A 20 3.82 -2.10 -4.05
CA LEU A 20 2.99 -2.21 -5.24
C LEU A 20 1.71 -1.37 -5.11
N MET A 21 1.03 -1.45 -3.97
CA MET A 21 -0.19 -0.66 -3.72
C MET A 21 0.10 0.84 -3.67
N PHE A 22 1.25 1.23 -3.10
CA PHE A 22 1.68 2.62 -3.10
C PHE A 22 1.95 3.14 -4.53
N ALA A 23 2.65 2.35 -5.36
CA ALA A 23 2.90 2.69 -6.75
C ALA A 23 1.60 2.81 -7.56
N VAL A 24 0.65 1.90 -7.35
CA VAL A 24 -0.69 1.97 -7.96
C VAL A 24 -1.43 3.24 -7.52
N GLY A 25 -1.43 3.55 -6.22
CA GLY A 25 -2.05 4.78 -5.70
C GLY A 25 -1.45 6.05 -6.30
N ALA A 26 -0.12 6.11 -6.44
CA ALA A 26 0.57 7.22 -7.09
C ALA A 26 0.19 7.34 -8.58
N GLY A 27 0.09 6.22 -9.29
CA GLY A 27 -0.33 6.20 -10.69
C GLY A 27 -1.76 6.70 -10.89
N ILE A 28 -2.71 6.25 -10.05
CA ILE A 28 -4.10 6.73 -10.09
C ILE A 28 -4.14 8.23 -9.77
N ALA A 29 -3.36 8.71 -8.79
CA ALA A 29 -3.31 10.12 -8.44
C ALA A 29 -2.79 10.98 -9.61
N ALA A 30 -1.72 10.53 -10.28
CA ALA A 30 -1.21 11.20 -11.47
C ALA A 30 -2.26 11.26 -12.60
N ALA A 31 -2.97 10.15 -12.84
CA ALA A 31 -4.04 10.10 -13.85
C ALA A 31 -5.18 11.08 -13.53
N LEU A 32 -5.63 11.15 -12.27
CA LEU A 32 -6.67 12.08 -11.85
C LEU A 32 -6.28 13.56 -12.06
N VAL A 33 -5.00 13.89 -11.79
CA VAL A 33 -4.48 15.24 -12.01
C VAL A 33 -4.41 15.56 -13.50
N SER A 34 -3.85 14.66 -14.32
CA SER A 34 -3.71 14.86 -15.76
C SER A 34 -5.06 15.00 -16.48
N LEU A 35 -6.06 14.23 -16.05
CA LEU A 35 -7.41 14.24 -16.63
C LEU A 35 -8.31 15.36 -16.08
N HIS A 36 -7.80 16.21 -15.16
CA HIS A 36 -8.56 17.31 -14.53
C HIS A 36 -9.91 16.87 -13.95
N LEU A 37 -9.95 15.63 -13.44
CA LEU A 37 -11.17 15.05 -12.87
C LEU A 37 -11.57 15.79 -11.59
N ASP A 38 -12.89 15.87 -11.38
CA ASP A 38 -13.48 16.52 -10.22
C ASP A 38 -12.87 16.02 -8.90
N ARG A 39 -12.71 16.92 -7.92
CA ARG A 39 -12.03 16.61 -6.64
C ARG A 39 -12.64 15.41 -5.92
N SER A 40 -13.92 15.14 -6.14
CA SER A 40 -14.68 13.98 -5.65
C SER A 40 -13.99 12.65 -5.98
N TRP A 41 -13.35 12.52 -7.15
CA TRP A 41 -12.65 11.30 -7.57
C TRP A 41 -11.43 10.97 -6.70
N ARG A 42 -10.89 11.95 -5.97
CA ARG A 42 -9.75 11.73 -5.06
C ARG A 42 -10.12 10.86 -3.86
N LEU A 43 -11.41 10.70 -3.53
CA LEU A 43 -11.86 9.74 -2.51
C LEU A 43 -11.44 8.30 -2.85
N PHE A 44 -11.42 7.93 -4.14
CA PHE A 44 -10.99 6.59 -4.54
C PHE A 44 -9.50 6.32 -4.29
N LEU A 45 -8.67 7.38 -4.16
CA LEU A 45 -7.26 7.24 -3.79
C LEU A 45 -7.08 6.76 -2.35
N PHE A 46 -8.11 6.91 -1.50
CA PHE A 46 -8.04 6.44 -0.12
C PHE A 46 -7.73 4.94 -0.04
N ILE A 47 -8.35 4.12 -0.90
CA ILE A 47 -8.19 2.66 -0.89
C ILE A 47 -6.72 2.24 -1.14
N PRO A 48 -6.07 2.63 -2.26
CA PRO A 48 -4.69 2.22 -2.51
C PRO A 48 -3.70 2.80 -1.49
N PHE A 49 -3.91 4.03 -1.01
CA PHE A 49 -3.05 4.61 0.04
C PHE A 49 -3.21 3.91 1.39
N TRP A 50 -4.44 3.56 1.77
CA TRP A 50 -4.73 2.81 2.99
C TRP A 50 -4.09 1.41 2.95
N LEU A 51 -4.26 0.68 1.84
CA LEU A 51 -3.63 -0.64 1.66
C LEU A 51 -2.10 -0.57 1.64
N GLY A 52 -1.53 0.45 0.98
CA GLY A 52 -0.09 0.71 0.99
C GLY A 52 0.45 1.00 2.39
N ALA A 53 -0.27 1.83 3.17
CA ALA A 53 0.08 2.15 4.55
C ALA A 53 0.03 0.90 5.45
N ILE A 54 -1.00 0.06 5.33
CA ILE A 54 -1.08 -1.22 6.07
C ILE A 54 0.13 -2.09 5.76
N GLY A 55 0.48 -2.29 4.49
CA GLY A 55 1.62 -3.12 4.10
C GLY A 55 2.95 -2.60 4.63
N LEU A 56 3.15 -1.28 4.62
CA LEU A 56 4.33 -0.61 5.19
C LEU A 56 4.40 -0.76 6.71
N LEU A 57 3.29 -0.54 7.42
CA LEU A 57 3.22 -0.68 8.87
C LEU A 57 3.43 -2.13 9.30
N GLN A 58 2.81 -3.11 8.62
CA GLN A 58 3.05 -4.53 8.86
C GLN A 58 4.50 -4.96 8.59
N ALA A 59 5.20 -4.31 7.67
CA ALA A 59 6.61 -4.57 7.41
C ALA A 59 7.54 -3.99 8.50
N ARG A 60 7.09 -2.92 9.17
CA ARG A 60 7.79 -2.24 10.27
C ARG A 60 7.53 -2.87 11.62
N GLU A 61 6.33 -3.40 11.85
CA GLU A 61 6.04 -4.20 13.04
C GLU A 61 6.90 -5.47 13.01
N LYS A 62 7.84 -5.55 13.95
CA LYS A 62 8.61 -6.76 14.24
C LYS A 62 7.66 -7.71 14.98
N THR A 63 6.99 -8.61 14.27
CA THR A 63 6.46 -9.85 14.88
C THR A 63 7.58 -10.88 14.99
#